data_AF-A0A4Y9XUV9-F1
#
_entry.id   AF-A0A4Y9XUV9-F1
#
_cell.length_a   1.000
_cell.length_b   1.000
_cell.length_c   1.000
_cell.angle_alpha   90.00
_cell.angle_beta   90.00
_cell.angle_gamma   90.00
#
_symmetry.space_group_name_H-M   'P 1'
#
loop_
_entity.id
_entity.type
_entity.pdbx_description
1 polymer ?
#
loop_
_entity_poly.entity_id
_entity_poly.type
_entity_poly.pdbx_seq_one_letter_code
_entity_poly.pdbx_strand_id
1 'polypeptide(L)'
;MALDLLRQGKPPANLYRHDLESFLYLLAYVCAVWDPENKRFDRMHAWERETLIEIWANKHGFLMKREVYDEVFKHAHPSLKHLAEYESESSWISTLVGVFSLIEAHATTIMALQSVQSGSRRSPQAAAALEARIKKNEADRESEISYEMFMDILGASPDV
;
A
#
# COMPACT_ATOMS: atom_id res chain seq x y z
N MET A 1 -1.50 -8.92 -4.38
CA MET A 1 -0.59 -9.13 -3.24
C MET A 1 -0.14 -7.80 -2.68
N ALA A 2 -0.42 -7.61 -1.40
CA ALA A 2 0.04 -6.53 -0.52
C ALA A 2 1.57 -6.52 -0.35
N LEU A 3 2.16 -5.37 -0.02
CA LEU A 3 3.62 -5.24 0.15
C LEU A 3 4.17 -6.15 1.25
N ASP A 4 3.47 -6.24 2.37
CA ASP A 4 3.88 -7.07 3.52
C ASP A 4 4.06 -8.54 3.15
N LEU A 5 3.24 -9.05 2.22
CA LEU A 5 3.29 -10.43 1.75
C LEU A 5 4.39 -10.66 0.71
N LEU A 6 4.96 -9.59 0.17
CA LEU A 6 6.02 -9.61 -0.84
C LEU A 6 7.41 -9.32 -0.23
N ARG A 7 7.49 -8.91 1.04
CA ARG A 7 8.77 -8.66 1.72
C ARG A 7 9.58 -9.94 1.87
N GLN A 8 10.91 -9.79 1.87
CA GLN A 8 11.81 -10.88 2.21
C GLN A 8 11.69 -11.24 3.70
N GLY A 9 11.66 -12.54 4.00
CA GLY A 9 11.60 -13.06 5.36
C GLY A 9 10.43 -14.01 5.59
N LYS A 10 10.06 -14.22 6.85
CA LYS A 10 8.86 -14.99 7.19
C LYS A 10 7.63 -14.16 6.82
N PRO A 11 6.73 -14.65 5.96
CA PRO A 11 5.51 -13.93 5.64
C PRO A 11 4.70 -13.66 6.91
N PRO A 12 4.17 -12.44 7.09
CA PRO A 12 3.27 -12.16 8.18
C PRO A 12 1.98 -12.96 8.03
N ALA A 13 1.19 -13.07 9.11
CA ALA A 13 -0.17 -13.58 9.00
C ALA A 13 -0.94 -12.74 7.97
N ASN A 14 -1.74 -13.39 7.12
CA ASN A 14 -2.60 -12.64 6.22
C ASN A 14 -3.71 -11.97 7.03
N LEU A 15 -3.83 -10.66 6.91
CA LEU A 15 -4.79 -9.83 7.62
C LEU A 15 -5.67 -9.14 6.59
N TYR A 16 -6.88 -8.77 7.01
CA TYR A 16 -7.88 -8.18 6.12
C TYR A 16 -7.37 -6.95 5.35
N ARG A 17 -6.56 -6.10 5.99
CA ARG A 17 -5.91 -4.95 5.33
C ARG A 17 -5.08 -5.32 4.08
N HIS A 18 -4.55 -6.55 4.00
CA HIS A 18 -3.79 -7.01 2.84
C HIS A 18 -4.68 -7.34 1.65
N ASP A 19 -5.92 -7.74 1.90
CA ASP A 19 -6.93 -7.94 0.87
C ASP A 19 -7.37 -6.59 0.31
N LEU A 20 -7.57 -5.59 1.19
CA LEU A 20 -7.83 -4.19 0.80
C LEU A 20 -6.67 -3.60 -0.02
N GLU A 21 -5.42 -3.78 0.41
CA GLU A 21 -4.25 -3.31 -0.33
C GLU A 21 -4.14 -4.03 -1.69
N SER A 22 -4.45 -5.33 -1.72
CA SER A 22 -4.48 -6.09 -2.97
C SER A 22 -5.56 -5.58 -3.93
N PHE A 23 -6.72 -5.17 -3.40
CA PHE A 23 -7.75 -4.51 -4.20
C PHE A 23 -7.27 -3.19 -4.76
N LEU A 24 -6.59 -2.35 -3.97
CA LEU A 24 -5.98 -1.10 -4.47
C LEU A 24 -5.10 -1.38 -5.69
N TYR A 25 -4.20 -2.36 -5.61
CA TYR A 25 -3.35 -2.69 -6.76
C TYR A 25 -4.16 -3.22 -7.96
N LEU A 26 -5.24 -3.97 -7.74
CA LEU A 26 -6.09 -4.42 -8.83
C LEU A 26 -6.80 -3.24 -9.50
N LEU A 27 -7.38 -2.32 -8.71
CA LEU A 27 -8.05 -1.12 -9.20
C LEU A 27 -7.08 -0.22 -9.98
N ALA A 28 -5.88 -0.01 -9.44
CA ALA A 28 -4.82 0.76 -10.09
C ALA A 28 -4.38 0.09 -11.41
N TYR A 29 -4.22 -1.23 -11.44
CA TYR A 29 -3.93 -1.98 -12.67
C TYR A 29 -5.03 -1.74 -13.72
N VAL A 30 -6.31 -1.88 -13.33
CA VAL A 30 -7.44 -1.64 -14.24
C VAL A 30 -7.39 -0.21 -14.79
N CYS A 31 -7.22 0.80 -13.93
CA CYS A 31 -7.17 2.19 -14.38
C CYS A 31 -5.98 2.50 -15.29
N ALA A 32 -4.84 1.83 -15.06
CA ALA A 32 -3.62 2.03 -15.83
C ALA A 32 -3.71 1.43 -17.24
N VAL A 33 -4.25 0.21 -17.39
CA VAL A 33 -4.09 -0.57 -18.64
C VAL A 33 -5.37 -1.09 -19.27
N TRP A 34 -6.55 -0.87 -18.67
CA TRP A 34 -7.82 -1.25 -19.31
C TRP A 34 -8.15 -0.31 -20.48
N ASP A 35 -8.32 -0.90 -21.66
CA ASP A 35 -8.81 -0.26 -22.87
C ASP A 35 -10.30 -0.60 -23.04
N PRO A 36 -11.23 0.32 -22.70
CA PRO A 36 -12.66 0.07 -22.81
C PRO A 36 -13.17 0.00 -24.25
N GLU A 37 -12.46 0.60 -25.23
CA GLU A 37 -12.86 0.59 -26.64
C GLU A 37 -12.62 -0.79 -27.25
N ASN A 38 -11.43 -1.36 -27.00
CA ASN A 38 -11.05 -2.67 -27.50
C ASN A 38 -11.34 -3.81 -26.51
N LYS A 39 -11.87 -3.50 -25.32
CA LYS A 39 -12.21 -4.44 -24.24
C LYS A 39 -11.05 -5.38 -23.89
N ARG A 40 -9.85 -4.83 -23.74
CA ARG A 40 -8.63 -5.59 -23.43
C ARG A 40 -7.78 -4.87 -22.38
N PHE A 41 -6.93 -5.64 -21.71
CA PHE A 41 -5.87 -5.10 -20.87
C PHE A 41 -4.58 -5.04 -21.68
N ASP A 42 -3.89 -3.90 -21.61
CA ASP A 42 -2.49 -3.82 -22.01
C ASP A 42 -1.58 -4.41 -20.89
N ARG A 43 -0.28 -4.47 -21.13
CA ARG A 43 0.70 -5.00 -20.19
C ARG A 43 1.19 -3.91 -19.24
N MET A 44 1.26 -4.25 -17.96
CA MET A 44 1.94 -3.44 -16.97
C MET A 44 3.19 -4.16 -16.46
N HIS A 45 4.24 -4.11 -17.27
CA HIS A 45 5.51 -4.78 -17.02
C HIS A 45 6.12 -4.51 -15.64
N ALA A 46 5.80 -3.37 -15.01
CA ALA A 46 6.26 -3.06 -13.65
C ALA A 46 5.70 -4.04 -12.61
N TRP A 47 4.46 -4.51 -12.74
CA TRP A 47 3.81 -5.39 -11.76
C TRP A 47 3.70 -6.84 -12.24
N GLU A 48 4.10 -7.13 -13.48
CA GLU A 48 4.14 -8.45 -14.11
C GLU A 48 5.57 -9.05 -14.17
N ARG A 49 6.52 -8.51 -13.39
CA ARG A 49 7.92 -8.97 -13.37
C ARG A 49 8.06 -10.41 -12.88
N GLU A 50 9.18 -11.04 -13.23
CA GLU A 50 9.46 -12.44 -12.90
C GLU A 50 9.75 -12.67 -11.41
N THR A 51 10.20 -11.65 -10.67
CA THR A 51 10.58 -11.80 -9.26
C THR A 51 9.69 -11.01 -8.30
N LEU A 52 9.39 -11.62 -7.15
CA LEU A 52 8.61 -10.97 -6.08
C LEU A 52 9.28 -9.69 -5.55
N ILE A 53 10.62 -9.64 -5.56
CA ILE A 53 11.40 -8.49 -5.09
C ILE A 53 11.19 -7.27 -6.01
N GLU A 54 11.20 -7.49 -7.33
CA GLU A 54 10.94 -6.41 -8.29
C GLU A 54 9.49 -5.93 -8.22
N ILE A 55 8.53 -6.87 -8.08
CA ILE A 55 7.11 -6.51 -7.88
C ILE A 55 6.96 -5.68 -6.61
N TRP A 56 7.60 -6.09 -5.50
CA TRP A 56 7.61 -5.34 -4.26
C TRP A 56 8.17 -3.93 -4.47
N ALA A 57 9.35 -3.81 -5.10
CA ALA A 57 10.01 -2.53 -5.31
C ALA A 57 9.16 -1.56 -6.14
N ASN A 58 8.51 -2.06 -7.19
CA ASN A 58 7.63 -1.25 -8.04
C ASN A 58 6.36 -0.81 -7.31
N LYS A 59 5.74 -1.69 -6.52
CA LYS A 59 4.55 -1.35 -5.72
C LYS A 59 4.88 -0.40 -4.57
N HIS A 60 6.00 -0.61 -3.90
CA HIS A 60 6.49 0.29 -2.86
C HIS A 60 6.81 1.67 -3.46
N GLY A 61 7.44 1.70 -4.65
CA GLY A 61 7.65 2.92 -5.40
C GLY A 61 6.34 3.64 -5.74
N PHE A 62 5.33 2.89 -6.20
CA PHE A 62 4.00 3.42 -6.51
C PHE A 62 3.32 4.09 -5.30
N LEU A 63 3.44 3.52 -4.10
CA LEU A 63 2.91 4.14 -2.89
C LEU A 63 3.72 5.39 -2.47
N MET A 64 5.05 5.31 -2.56
CA MET A 64 5.94 6.27 -1.90
C MET A 64 6.47 7.40 -2.79
N LYS A 65 6.36 7.28 -4.11
CA LYS A 65 7.01 8.19 -5.06
C LYS A 65 6.01 8.67 -6.10
N ARG A 66 5.80 9.99 -6.11
CA ARG A 66 4.92 10.66 -7.08
C ARG A 66 5.32 10.33 -8.52
N GLU A 67 6.60 10.27 -8.83
CA GLU A 67 7.07 10.01 -10.19
C GLU A 67 6.70 8.59 -10.66
N VAL A 68 6.68 7.62 -9.76
CA VAL A 68 6.27 6.24 -10.07
C VAL A 68 4.76 6.16 -10.22
N TYR A 69 4.01 6.86 -9.38
CA TYR A 69 2.55 6.99 -9.51
C TYR A 69 2.17 7.57 -10.87
N ASP A 70 2.76 8.72 -11.23
CA ASP A 70 2.48 9.42 -12.48
C ASP A 70 2.80 8.56 -13.71
N GLU A 71 3.92 7.80 -13.67
CA GLU A 71 4.30 6.92 -14.78
C GLU A 71 3.34 5.73 -14.95
N VAL A 72 2.76 5.19 -13.86
CA VAL A 72 1.75 4.11 -13.93
C VAL A 72 0.50 4.57 -14.70
N PHE A 73 0.08 5.83 -14.54
CA PHE A 73 -1.16 6.34 -15.15
C PHE A 73 -0.96 7.20 -16.39
N LYS A 74 0.28 7.37 -16.85
CA LYS A 74 0.64 8.19 -18.01
C LYS A 74 -0.15 7.88 -19.28
N HIS A 75 -0.46 6.60 -19.49
CA HIS A 75 -1.21 6.11 -20.65
C HIS A 75 -2.64 5.64 -20.29
N ALA A 76 -3.11 5.95 -19.08
CA ALA A 76 -4.45 5.60 -18.64
C ALA A 76 -5.52 6.18 -19.57
N HIS A 77 -6.54 5.37 -19.86
CA HIS A 77 -7.64 5.79 -20.72
C HIS A 77 -8.34 7.03 -20.13
N PRO A 78 -8.68 8.06 -20.94
CA PRO A 78 -9.26 9.31 -20.44
C PRO A 78 -10.49 9.13 -19.55
N SER A 79 -11.34 8.12 -19.82
CA SER A 79 -12.53 7.85 -19.01
C SER A 79 -12.22 7.37 -17.59
N LEU A 80 -11.02 6.86 -17.32
CA LEU A 80 -10.61 6.33 -16.00
C LEU A 80 -9.73 7.31 -15.23
N LYS A 81 -9.24 8.38 -15.86
CA LYS A 81 -8.29 9.32 -15.24
C LYS A 81 -8.78 9.92 -13.92
N HIS A 82 -10.06 10.26 -13.83
CA HIS A 82 -10.65 10.83 -12.61
C HIS A 82 -10.49 9.91 -11.38
N LEU A 83 -10.42 8.59 -11.58
CA LEU A 83 -10.21 7.63 -10.49
C LEU A 83 -8.76 7.64 -9.97
N ALA A 84 -7.81 8.13 -10.78
CA ALA A 84 -6.36 8.11 -10.52
C ALA A 84 -5.72 9.51 -10.55
N GLU A 85 -6.51 10.57 -10.52
CA GLU A 85 -5.99 11.93 -10.54
C GLU A 85 -5.37 12.26 -9.18
N TYR A 86 -4.06 12.45 -9.17
CA TYR A 86 -3.30 12.69 -7.95
C TYR A 86 -3.77 13.96 -7.22
N GLU A 87 -3.85 13.92 -5.88
CA GLU A 87 -4.32 15.02 -5.03
C GLU A 87 -5.78 15.45 -5.26
N SER A 88 -6.56 14.71 -6.05
CA SER A 88 -8.01 14.91 -6.14
C SER A 88 -8.71 14.18 -5.00
N GLU A 89 -9.49 14.90 -4.18
CA GLU A 89 -10.32 14.30 -3.11
C GLU A 89 -11.34 13.28 -3.66
N SER A 90 -11.67 13.38 -4.95
CA SER A 90 -12.57 12.45 -5.64
C SER A 90 -11.87 11.23 -6.24
N SER A 91 -10.53 11.18 -6.23
CA SER A 91 -9.77 10.04 -6.73
C SER A 91 -9.71 8.93 -5.70
N TRP A 92 -10.38 7.82 -5.98
CA TRP A 92 -10.30 6.61 -5.15
C TRP A 92 -8.86 6.13 -4.99
N ILE A 93 -8.08 6.08 -6.09
CA ILE A 93 -6.72 5.56 -6.05
C ILE A 93 -5.79 6.49 -5.27
N SER A 94 -5.83 7.81 -5.52
CA SER A 94 -4.96 8.75 -4.80
C SER A 94 -5.22 8.72 -3.30
N THR A 95 -6.49 8.69 -2.88
CA THR A 95 -6.88 8.64 -1.47
C THR A 95 -6.44 7.33 -0.83
N LEU A 96 -6.69 6.18 -1.47
CA LEU A 96 -6.23 4.88 -0.96
C LEU A 96 -4.70 4.79 -0.90
N VAL A 97 -3.98 5.31 -1.89
CA VAL A 97 -2.52 5.38 -1.87
C VAL A 97 -2.02 6.17 -0.66
N GLY A 98 -2.65 7.31 -0.35
CA GLY A 98 -2.32 8.07 0.86
C GLY A 98 -2.42 7.23 2.14
N VAL A 99 -3.51 6.49 2.31
CA VAL A 99 -3.72 5.62 3.49
C VAL A 99 -2.68 4.50 3.54
N PHE A 100 -2.48 3.77 2.44
CA PHE A 100 -1.51 2.67 2.43
C PHE A 100 -0.05 3.14 2.54
N SER A 101 0.26 4.36 2.13
CA SER A 101 1.57 4.98 2.37
C SER A 101 1.83 5.26 3.85
N LEU A 102 0.81 5.65 4.63
CA LEU A 102 0.93 5.77 6.08
C LEU A 102 1.17 4.40 6.74
N ILE A 103 0.43 3.36 6.32
CA ILE A 103 0.61 1.98 6.79
C ILE A 103 2.05 1.50 6.54
N GLU A 104 2.61 1.79 5.37
CA GLU A 104 3.98 1.42 5.02
C GLU A 104 5.04 2.27 5.77
N ALA A 105 4.75 3.55 6.04
CA ALA A 105 5.61 4.39 6.87
C ALA A 105 5.71 3.86 8.31
N HIS A 106 4.59 3.40 8.88
CA HIS A 106 4.61 2.71 10.18
C HIS A 106 5.40 1.41 10.12
N ALA A 107 5.21 0.58 9.08
CA ALA A 107 5.97 -0.65 8.91
C ALA A 107 7.49 -0.39 8.85
N THR A 108 7.90 0.63 8.10
CA THR A 108 9.30 1.09 8.02
C THR A 108 9.84 1.51 9.38
N THR A 109 9.04 2.27 10.14
CA THR A 109 9.40 2.70 11.50
C THR A 109 9.56 1.50 12.44
N ILE A 110 8.63 0.54 12.42
CA ILE A 110 8.70 -0.69 13.24
C ILE A 110 9.98 -1.47 12.93
N MET A 111 10.27 -1.71 11.65
CA MET A 111 11.49 -2.43 11.25
C MET A 111 12.76 -1.73 11.72
N ALA A 112 12.82 -0.39 11.60
CA ALA A 112 13.94 0.39 12.09
C ALA A 112 14.10 0.23 13.61
N LEU A 113 13.00 0.35 14.38
CA LEU A 113 13.01 0.19 15.84
C LEU A 113 13.43 -1.22 16.28
N GLN A 114 12.93 -2.27 15.60
CA GLN A 114 13.31 -3.66 15.84
C GLN A 114 14.80 -3.91 15.55
N SER A 115 15.34 -3.35 14.46
CA SER A 115 16.77 -3.40 14.16
C SER A 115 17.61 -2.79 15.29
N VAL A 116 17.20 -1.63 15.82
CA VAL A 116 17.89 -1.06 16.99
C VAL A 116 17.71 -1.95 18.23
N GLN A 117 16.58 -2.64 18.39
CA GLN A 117 16.30 -3.55 19.52
C GLN A 117 17.32 -4.69 19.56
N SER A 118 17.54 -5.35 18.42
CA SER A 118 18.44 -6.51 18.30
C SER A 118 19.92 -6.17 18.50
N GLY A 119 20.33 -4.93 18.21
CA GLY A 119 21.73 -4.53 18.16
C GLY A 119 22.32 -3.87 19.42
N SER A 120 21.61 -3.73 20.54
CA SER A 120 22.11 -2.93 21.69
C SER A 120 21.89 -3.56 23.06
N ARG A 121 22.95 -3.56 23.90
CA ARG A 121 22.82 -3.73 25.36
C ARG A 121 22.18 -2.46 25.94
N ARG A 122 20.88 -2.52 26.21
CA ARG A 122 20.12 -1.42 26.82
C ARG A 122 19.89 -1.64 28.30
N SER A 123 19.71 -0.55 29.04
CA SER A 123 19.09 -0.63 30.36
C SER A 123 17.65 -1.15 30.23
N PRO A 124 17.09 -1.80 31.28
CA PRO A 124 15.72 -2.30 31.25
C PRO A 124 14.69 -1.22 30.89
N GLN A 125 14.90 0.02 31.38
CA GLN A 125 14.02 1.15 31.10
C GLN A 125 14.04 1.56 29.63
N ALA A 126 15.21 1.61 29.00
CA ALA A 126 15.34 1.95 27.58
C ALA A 126 14.77 0.84 26.68
N ALA A 127 14.89 -0.44 27.09
CA ALA A 127 14.26 -1.55 26.39
C ALA A 127 12.72 -1.48 26.47
N ALA A 128 12.16 -1.21 27.65
CA ALA A 128 10.72 -1.06 27.84
C ALA A 128 10.14 0.12 27.04
N ALA A 129 10.85 1.25 27.00
CA ALA A 129 10.45 2.41 26.19
C ALA A 129 10.45 2.11 24.68
N LEU A 130 11.43 1.35 24.20
CA LEU A 130 11.49 0.93 22.79
C LEU A 130 10.34 -0.01 22.44
N GLU A 131 10.08 -1.00 23.29
CA GLU A 131 8.96 -1.94 23.12
C GLU A 131 7.62 -1.21 23.07
N ALA A 132 7.39 -0.24 23.97
CA ALA A 132 6.18 0.58 23.96
C ALA A 132 6.03 1.38 22.66
N ARG A 133 7.12 1.89 22.08
CA ARG A 133 7.09 2.59 20.79
C ARG A 133 6.77 1.66 19.62
N ILE A 134 7.30 0.44 19.63
CA ILE A 134 6.97 -0.58 18.61
C ILE A 134 5.48 -0.90 18.69
N LYS A 135 4.97 -1.26 19.88
CA LYS A 135 3.55 -1.57 20.08
C LYS A 135 2.63 -0.42 19.68
N LYS A 136 3.02 0.82 19.99
CA LYS A 136 2.26 2.00 19.54
C LYS A 136 2.19 2.06 18.01
N ASN A 137 3.33 1.92 17.32
CA ASN A 137 3.33 1.95 15.85
C ASN A 137 2.55 0.77 15.24
N GLU A 138 2.58 -0.40 15.87
CA GLU A 138 1.76 -1.55 15.42
C GLU A 138 0.26 -1.26 15.56
N ALA A 139 -0.15 -0.63 16.66
CA ALA A 139 -1.54 -0.24 16.88
C ALA A 139 -1.98 0.88 15.93
N ASP A 140 -1.17 1.95 15.79
CA ASP A 140 -1.43 3.06 14.87
C ASP A 140 -1.59 2.52 13.44
N ARG A 141 -0.65 1.66 13.00
CA ARG A 141 -0.69 0.99 11.69
C ARG A 141 -1.95 0.20 11.43
N GLU A 142 -2.45 -0.56 12.42
CA GLU A 142 -3.68 -1.35 12.26
C GLU A 142 -4.92 -0.46 12.19
N SER A 143 -4.87 0.72 12.82
CA SER A 143 -5.99 1.67 12.84
C SER A 143 -6.09 2.56 11.59
N GLU A 144 -5.08 2.58 10.73
CA GLU A 144 -5.05 3.42 9.51
C GLU A 144 -6.15 3.05 8.50
N ILE A 145 -6.64 1.80 8.52
CA ILE A 145 -7.70 1.39 7.60
C ILE A 145 -8.66 0.37 8.20
N SER A 146 -9.95 0.65 8.07
CA SER A 146 -11.04 -0.28 8.31
C SER A 146 -11.80 -0.57 7.02
N TYR A 147 -12.67 -1.59 7.05
CA TYR A 147 -13.55 -1.86 5.91
C TYR A 147 -14.48 -0.67 5.62
N GLU A 148 -15.06 -0.08 6.66
CA GLU A 148 -15.99 1.03 6.56
C GLU A 148 -15.31 2.25 5.94
N MET A 149 -14.10 2.57 6.38
CA MET A 149 -13.29 3.64 5.79
C MET A 149 -12.96 3.36 4.32
N PHE A 150 -12.62 2.12 3.99
CA PHE A 150 -12.34 1.73 2.61
C PHE A 150 -13.60 1.89 1.72
N MET A 151 -14.76 1.46 2.19
CA MET A 151 -16.02 1.59 1.45
C MET A 151 -16.45 3.06 1.29
N ASP A 152 -16.25 3.88 2.32
CA ASP A 152 -16.49 5.33 2.27
C ASP A 152 -15.63 6.01 1.21
N ILE A 153 -14.34 5.66 1.12
CA ILE A 153 -13.44 6.16 0.07
C ILE A 153 -13.94 5.79 -1.34
N LEU A 154 -14.52 4.60 -1.50
CA LEU A 154 -15.12 4.17 -2.77
C LEU A 154 -16.50 4.76 -3.03
N GLY A 155 -17.08 5.51 -2.08
CA GLY A 155 -18.45 6.01 -2.15
C GLY A 155 -19.51 4.91 -2.18
N ALA A 156 -19.19 3.73 -1.62
CA ALA A 156 -20.05 2.56 -1.59
C ALA A 156 -20.62 2.33 -0.18
N SER A 157 -21.85 1.82 -0.09
CA SER A 157 -22.39 1.37 1.20
C SER A 157 -21.66 0.09 1.63
N PRO A 158 -21.29 -0.06 2.91
CA PRO A 158 -20.95 -1.36 3.45
C PRO A 158 -22.13 -2.30 3.22
N ASP A 159 -21.89 -3.45 2.61
CA ASP A 159 -22.88 -4.53 2.58
C ASP A 159 -23.13 -4.99 4.03
N VAL A 160 -24.36 -4.83 4.54
CA VAL A 160 -24.83 -5.26 5.87
C VAL A 160 -25.47 -6.64 5.77
#